data_AF-A0A0C2MER6-F1
#
_entry.id   AF-A0A0C2MER6-F1
#
_cell.length_a   1.000
_cell.length_b   1.000
_cell.length_c   1.000
_cell.angle_alpha   90.00
_cell.angle_beta   90.00
_cell.angle_gamma   90.00
#
_symmetry.space_group_name_H-M   'P 1'
#
loop_
_entity.id
_entity.type
_entity.pdbx_description
1 polymer ?
#
loop_
_entity_poly.entity_id
_entity_poly.type
_entity_poly.pdbx_seq_one_letter_code
_entity_poly.pdbx_strand_id
1 'polypeptide(L)'
;MTRPLTMLRNDPTVKSEGKSFVEWYQSMTPQYQHNNIIYIDESPFNLHMFRSHGWALVGETHNPVIPTSRGPNVSMILALNSINIIYYEAIVGLGVNSSIFNEFLTEIRKTLGTEQIYIIVMDNARFHHSNPQFYDDYPYEIKYLPIYSLFLNPGEEVFNLIKNQGRRDSRPTGANDRIQRMRSICATVTSYQLLEFVLHIESFSNMCLNEEDCNKQPCRLS
;
A
#
# COMPACT_ATOMS: atom_id res chain seq x y z
N MET A 1 9.30 27.15 -2.31
CA MET A 1 7.90 26.65 -2.24
C MET A 1 7.86 25.32 -2.98
N THR A 2 7.50 24.24 -2.31
CA THR A 2 7.34 22.91 -2.95
C THR A 2 6.12 22.97 -3.87
N ARG A 3 6.25 22.56 -5.13
CA ARG A 3 5.13 22.51 -6.08
C ARG A 3 4.04 21.57 -5.52
N PRO A 4 2.75 21.93 -5.58
CA PRO A 4 1.65 20.99 -5.28
C PRO A 4 1.82 19.64 -6.00
N LEU A 5 1.48 18.55 -5.30
CA LEU A 5 1.59 17.17 -5.79
C LEU A 5 0.91 16.99 -7.16
N THR A 6 -0.22 17.63 -7.36
CA THR A 6 -0.98 17.59 -8.63
C THR A 6 -0.18 18.16 -9.80
N MET A 7 0.59 19.22 -9.58
CA MET A 7 1.45 19.80 -10.62
C MET A 7 2.68 18.94 -10.90
N LEU A 8 3.22 18.26 -9.88
CA LEU A 8 4.36 17.35 -10.05
C LEU A 8 3.95 16.06 -10.78
N ARG A 9 2.76 15.53 -10.47
CA ARG A 9 2.21 14.34 -11.14
C ARG A 9 1.92 14.59 -12.62
N ASN A 10 1.45 15.78 -12.96
CA ASN A 10 1.11 16.15 -14.33
C ASN A 10 2.31 16.72 -15.10
N ASP A 11 3.52 16.61 -14.54
CA ASP A 11 4.74 16.93 -15.26
C ASP A 11 4.90 15.99 -16.48
N PRO A 12 5.27 16.51 -17.67
CA PRO A 12 5.40 15.70 -18.88
C PRO A 12 6.33 14.49 -18.71
N THR A 13 7.40 14.61 -17.93
CA THR A 13 8.31 13.48 -17.69
C THR A 13 7.62 12.39 -16.87
N VAL A 14 6.88 12.76 -15.82
CA VAL A 14 6.13 11.80 -14.99
C VAL A 14 5.03 11.10 -15.79
N LYS A 15 4.35 11.83 -16.69
CA LYS A 15 3.36 11.25 -17.59
C LYS A 15 3.97 10.24 -18.56
N SER A 16 5.11 10.57 -19.15
CA SER A 16 5.84 9.67 -20.06
C SER A 16 6.32 8.41 -19.36
N GLU A 17 6.79 8.52 -18.11
CA GLU A 17 7.11 7.36 -17.26
C GLU A 17 5.86 6.52 -16.94
N GLY A 18 4.74 7.19 -16.63
CA GLY A 18 3.42 6.58 -16.44
C GLY A 18 2.98 5.74 -17.64
N LYS A 19 3.07 6.31 -18.84
CA LYS A 19 2.81 5.63 -20.10
C LYS A 19 3.72 4.41 -20.30
N SER A 20 5.02 4.58 -20.13
CA SER A 20 6.01 3.51 -20.28
C SER A 20 5.75 2.34 -19.31
N PHE A 21 5.32 2.64 -18.08
CA PHE A 21 4.92 1.63 -17.11
C PHE A 21 3.68 0.85 -17.57
N VAL A 22 2.65 1.54 -18.06
CA VAL A 22 1.42 0.90 -18.55
C VAL A 22 1.67 0.08 -19.82
N GLU A 23 2.49 0.57 -20.76
CA GLU A 23 2.91 -0.20 -21.94
C GLU A 23 3.66 -1.47 -21.55
N TRP A 24 4.57 -1.38 -20.57
CA TRP A 24 5.23 -2.55 -20.01
C TRP A 24 4.21 -3.50 -19.37
N TYR A 25 3.30 -2.99 -18.53
CA TYR A 25 2.26 -3.81 -17.89
C TYR A 25 1.42 -4.56 -18.93
N GLN A 26 0.96 -3.86 -19.96
CA GLN A 26 0.12 -4.40 -21.05
C GLN A 26 0.88 -5.30 -22.04
N SER A 27 2.22 -5.30 -22.02
CA SER A 27 3.01 -6.24 -22.82
C SER A 27 2.92 -7.69 -22.32
N MET A 28 2.48 -7.90 -21.08
CA MET A 28 2.28 -9.21 -20.47
C MET A 28 0.86 -9.72 -20.65
N THR A 29 0.67 -11.04 -20.56
CA THR A 29 -0.68 -11.63 -20.63
C THR A 29 -1.50 -11.26 -19.39
N PRO A 30 -2.85 -11.17 -19.49
CA PRO A 30 -3.70 -10.88 -18.33
C PRO A 30 -3.50 -11.88 -17.18
N GLN A 31 -3.31 -13.16 -17.50
CA GLN A 31 -3.02 -14.18 -16.49
C GLN A 31 -1.72 -13.88 -15.73
N TYR A 32 -0.67 -13.44 -16.44
CA TYR A 32 0.61 -13.09 -15.82
C TYR A 32 0.50 -11.81 -14.99
N GLN A 33 -0.22 -10.81 -15.49
CA GLN A 33 -0.51 -9.56 -14.76
C GLN A 33 -1.18 -9.83 -13.41
N HIS A 34 -2.14 -10.76 -13.40
CA HIS A 34 -2.97 -11.06 -12.25
C HIS A 34 -2.27 -11.97 -11.23
N ASN A 35 -1.44 -12.90 -11.70
CA ASN A 35 -0.86 -13.95 -10.85
C ASN A 35 0.59 -13.68 -10.45
N ASN A 36 1.40 -13.13 -11.37
CA ASN A 36 2.85 -13.09 -11.25
C ASN A 36 3.39 -11.70 -10.89
N ILE A 37 2.58 -10.65 -11.00
CA ILE A 37 2.94 -9.31 -10.54
C ILE A 37 2.52 -9.16 -9.08
N ILE A 38 3.50 -8.90 -8.22
CA ILE A 38 3.34 -8.77 -6.78
C ILE A 38 3.56 -7.31 -6.38
N TYR A 39 2.52 -6.65 -5.92
CA TYR A 39 2.58 -5.28 -5.45
C TYR A 39 2.96 -5.23 -3.98
N ILE A 40 4.02 -4.47 -3.66
CA ILE A 40 4.43 -4.17 -2.29
C ILE A 40 4.15 -2.71 -1.99
N ASP A 41 3.53 -2.47 -0.84
CA ASP A 41 3.25 -1.11 -0.36
C ASP A 41 3.29 -1.03 1.17
N GLU A 42 3.59 0.16 1.69
CA GLU A 42 3.64 0.46 3.11
C GLU A 42 2.70 1.61 3.44
N SER A 43 1.99 1.48 4.56
CA SER A 43 1.15 2.56 5.03
C SER A 43 1.16 2.72 6.55
N PRO A 44 1.33 3.96 7.04
CA PRO A 44 1.17 4.25 8.46
C PRO A 44 -0.30 4.13 8.88
N PHE A 45 -0.47 3.71 10.13
CA PHE A 45 -1.75 3.50 10.79
C PHE A 45 -1.77 4.19 12.15
N ASN A 46 -2.08 5.49 12.10
CA ASN A 46 -2.00 6.38 13.24
C ASN A 46 -3.27 6.34 14.12
N LEU A 47 -3.10 6.56 15.43
CA LEU A 47 -4.23 6.59 16.39
C LEU A 47 -5.28 7.66 16.09
N HIS A 48 -4.89 8.78 15.49
CA HIS A 48 -5.81 9.85 15.13
C HIS A 48 -6.77 9.46 14.00
N MET A 49 -6.53 8.33 13.33
CA MET A 49 -7.38 7.84 12.26
C MET A 49 -8.70 7.25 12.79
N PHE A 50 -8.79 6.93 14.09
CA PHE A 50 -9.99 6.37 14.71
C PHE A 50 -10.92 7.46 15.23
N ARG A 51 -12.24 7.23 15.13
CA ARG A 51 -13.24 8.17 15.67
C ARG A 51 -13.15 8.21 17.19
N SER A 52 -13.12 9.42 17.75
CA SER A 52 -13.05 9.64 19.20
C SER A 52 -14.41 9.77 19.90
N HIS A 53 -15.54 9.55 19.21
CA HIS A 53 -16.86 9.85 19.77
C HIS A 53 -17.88 8.73 19.53
N GLY A 54 -18.46 8.23 20.63
CA GLY A 54 -19.79 7.63 20.67
C GLY A 54 -20.80 8.72 21.05
N TRP A 55 -22.02 8.65 20.50
CA TRP A 55 -23.11 9.53 20.93
C TRP A 55 -23.50 9.15 22.36
N ALA A 56 -23.30 10.06 23.32
CA ALA A 56 -23.86 9.91 24.64
C ALA A 56 -25.36 10.26 24.61
N LEU A 57 -26.16 9.55 25.41
CA LEU A 57 -27.55 9.94 25.67
C LEU A 57 -27.57 11.36 26.24
N VAL A 58 -28.53 12.18 25.78
CA VAL A 58 -28.71 13.57 26.23
C VAL A 58 -28.80 13.58 27.78
N GLY A 59 -27.76 14.10 28.43
CA GLY A 59 -27.68 14.20 29.89
C GLY A 59 -26.38 13.69 30.53
N GLU A 60 -25.60 12.83 29.85
CA GLU A 60 -24.30 12.37 30.37
C GLU A 60 -23.13 12.97 29.58
N THR A 61 -22.40 13.91 30.18
CA THR A 61 -21.13 14.40 29.63
C THR A 61 -20.01 13.46 30.04
N HIS A 62 -19.75 12.41 29.26
CA HIS A 62 -18.44 11.75 29.32
C HIS A 62 -17.46 12.61 28.54
N ASN A 63 -16.65 13.42 29.24
CA ASN A 63 -15.48 14.04 28.62
C ASN A 63 -14.57 12.89 28.14
N PRO A 64 -14.38 12.66 26.83
CA PRO A 64 -13.40 11.68 26.42
C PRO A 64 -12.05 12.17 26.92
N VAL A 65 -11.46 11.44 27.87
CA VAL A 65 -10.06 11.63 28.23
C VAL A 65 -9.28 11.25 26.98
N ILE A 66 -8.95 12.24 26.16
CA ILE A 66 -8.07 12.05 25.01
C ILE A 66 -6.69 11.75 25.61
N PRO A 67 -6.14 10.54 25.44
CA PRO A 67 -4.79 10.28 25.91
C PRO A 67 -3.86 11.24 25.18
N THR A 68 -3.12 12.05 25.94
CA THR A 68 -2.21 13.07 25.42
C THR A 68 -1.02 12.47 24.66
N SER A 69 -0.78 11.16 24.81
CA SER A 69 0.24 10.42 24.08
C SER A 69 -0.29 9.87 22.75
N ARG A 70 0.39 10.19 21.64
CA ARG A 70 0.10 9.69 20.28
C ARG A 70 0.27 8.16 20.12
N GLY A 71 0.69 7.45 21.17
CA GLY A 71 1.13 6.05 21.10
C GLY A 71 2.34 5.88 20.17
N PRO A 72 2.98 4.71 20.13
CA PRO A 72 3.99 4.47 19.11
C PRO A 72 3.32 4.39 17.73
N ASN A 73 3.96 4.93 16.69
CA ASN A 73 3.49 4.79 15.32
C ASN A 73 3.42 3.29 14.97
N VAL A 74 2.38 2.90 14.27
CA VAL A 74 2.24 1.55 13.70
C VAL A 74 2.18 1.74 12.20
N SER A 75 3.03 1.05 11.47
CA SER A 75 2.96 0.94 10.01
C SER A 75 2.62 -0.49 9.66
N MET A 76 2.08 -0.71 8.47
CA MET A 76 1.97 -2.05 7.91
C MET A 76 2.50 -2.06 6.50
N ILE A 77 3.29 -3.08 6.20
CA ILE A 77 3.76 -3.42 4.87
C ILE A 77 3.00 -4.66 4.40
N LEU A 78 2.62 -4.69 3.14
CA LEU A 78 1.92 -5.83 2.54
C LEU A 78 2.45 -6.11 1.13
N ALA A 79 2.27 -7.36 0.71
CA ALA A 79 2.56 -7.86 -0.62
C ALA A 79 1.33 -8.59 -1.14
N LEU A 80 0.84 -8.25 -2.34
CA LEU A 80 -0.39 -8.81 -2.89
C LEU A 80 -0.32 -8.98 -4.42
N ASN A 81 -1.15 -9.86 -4.94
CA ASN A 81 -1.56 -9.89 -6.35
C ASN A 81 -3.09 -9.85 -6.45
N SER A 82 -3.68 -10.10 -7.63
CA SER A 82 -5.15 -10.07 -7.77
C SER A 82 -5.85 -11.25 -7.09
N ILE A 83 -5.11 -12.28 -6.64
CA ILE A 83 -5.63 -13.51 -6.07
C ILE A 83 -5.60 -13.47 -4.54
N ASN A 84 -4.48 -13.07 -3.95
CA ASN A 84 -4.30 -13.08 -2.51
C ASN A 84 -3.32 -12.00 -2.01
N ILE A 85 -3.38 -11.74 -0.70
CA ILE A 85 -2.30 -11.08 0.02
C ILE A 85 -1.29 -12.17 0.38
N ILE A 86 -0.10 -12.09 -0.19
CA ILE A 86 0.97 -13.09 -0.07
C ILE A 86 1.61 -13.03 1.31
N TYR A 87 1.93 -11.81 1.75
CA TYR A 87 2.55 -11.58 3.04
C TYR A 87 2.22 -10.18 3.54
N TYR A 88 2.11 -10.00 4.85
CA TYR A 88 1.89 -8.71 5.47
C TYR A 88 2.47 -8.68 6.88
N GLU A 89 3.00 -7.53 7.27
CA GLU A 89 3.60 -7.34 8.58
C GLU A 89 3.30 -5.96 9.14
N ALA A 90 2.88 -5.91 10.41
CA ALA A 90 2.64 -4.67 11.13
C ALA A 90 3.84 -4.37 12.04
N ILE A 91 4.39 -3.17 11.91
CA ILE A 91 5.66 -2.74 12.50
C ILE A 91 5.38 -1.59 13.47
N VAL A 92 5.92 -1.68 14.68
CA VAL A 92 5.79 -0.64 15.72
C VAL A 92 7.08 0.17 15.79
N GLY A 93 6.96 1.50 15.83
CA GLY A 93 8.10 2.39 16.05
C GLY A 93 8.41 3.28 14.86
N LEU A 94 9.67 3.30 14.42
CA LEU A 94 10.20 4.28 13.47
C LEU A 94 9.86 4.01 11.99
N GLY A 95 9.06 2.98 11.69
CA GLY A 95 8.67 2.59 10.33
C GLY A 95 9.55 1.49 9.73
N VAL A 96 9.33 1.18 8.44
CA VAL A 96 10.11 0.19 7.71
C VAL A 96 11.51 0.74 7.42
N ASN A 97 12.54 -0.02 7.77
CA ASN A 97 13.91 0.23 7.36
C ASN A 97 14.40 -0.90 6.43
N SER A 98 15.62 -0.75 5.91
CA SER A 98 16.24 -1.71 4.99
C SER A 98 16.31 -3.14 5.51
N SER A 99 16.60 -3.33 6.81
CA SER A 99 16.71 -4.67 7.41
C SER A 99 15.34 -5.35 7.44
N ILE A 100 14.33 -4.64 7.95
CA ILE A 100 12.95 -5.13 8.00
C ILE A 100 12.44 -5.43 6.59
N PHE A 101 12.78 -4.58 5.62
CA PHE A 101 12.38 -4.80 4.24
C PHE A 101 13.02 -6.05 3.61
N ASN A 102 14.30 -6.32 3.87
CA ASN A 102 14.98 -7.53 3.38
C ASN A 102 14.41 -8.81 4.02
N GLU A 103 14.07 -8.74 5.32
CA GLU A 103 13.36 -9.84 6.01
C GLU A 103 11.98 -10.08 5.38
N PHE A 104 11.24 -9.00 5.10
CA PHE A 104 9.94 -9.07 4.42
C PHE A 104 10.03 -9.73 3.03
N LEU A 105 11.02 -9.34 2.21
CA LEU A 105 11.29 -9.98 0.92
C LEU A 105 11.69 -11.46 1.08
N THR A 106 12.42 -11.80 2.13
CA THR A 106 12.78 -13.19 2.43
C THR A 106 11.54 -14.03 2.72
N GLU A 107 10.56 -13.50 3.46
CA GLU A 107 9.29 -14.18 3.72
C GLU A 107 8.41 -14.33 2.47
N ILE A 108 8.40 -13.33 1.58
CA ILE A 108 7.74 -13.44 0.27
C ILE A 108 8.37 -14.58 -0.53
N ARG A 109 9.70 -14.62 -0.62
CA ARG A 109 10.43 -15.70 -1.32
C ARG A 109 10.11 -17.08 -0.74
N LYS A 110 10.03 -17.21 0.59
CA LYS A 110 9.65 -18.47 1.25
C LYS A 110 8.23 -18.90 0.88
N THR A 111 7.32 -17.95 0.74
CA THR A 111 5.90 -18.21 0.45
C THR A 111 5.68 -18.57 -1.03
N LEU A 112 6.34 -17.86 -1.95
CA LEU A 112 6.15 -18.05 -3.40
C LEU A 112 7.07 -19.12 -4.01
N GLY A 113 8.24 -19.38 -3.41
CA GLY A 113 9.23 -20.30 -3.95
C GLY A 113 9.90 -19.80 -5.25
N THR A 114 10.74 -20.61 -5.87
CA THR A 114 11.52 -20.20 -7.06
C THR A 114 11.12 -20.90 -8.35
N GLU A 115 10.00 -21.63 -8.33
CA GLU A 115 9.52 -22.41 -9.49
C GLU A 115 8.88 -21.54 -10.58
N GLN A 116 8.41 -20.35 -10.21
CA GLN A 116 7.80 -19.38 -11.12
C GLN A 116 8.58 -18.07 -11.11
N ILE A 117 8.50 -17.36 -12.23
CA ILE A 117 9.03 -16.01 -12.35
C ILE A 117 7.97 -15.05 -11.83
N TYR A 118 8.35 -14.24 -10.85
CA TYR A 118 7.52 -13.17 -10.29
C TYR A 118 8.19 -11.83 -10.54
N ILE A 119 7.38 -10.77 -10.58
CA ILE A 119 7.85 -9.39 -10.65
C ILE A 119 7.30 -8.63 -9.44
N ILE A 120 8.20 -8.05 -8.66
CA ILE A 120 7.85 -7.18 -7.54
C ILE A 120 7.66 -5.77 -8.05
N VAL A 121 6.47 -5.20 -7.87
CA VAL A 121 6.15 -3.80 -8.14
C VAL A 121 6.07 -3.04 -6.83
N MET A 122 6.81 -1.95 -6.69
CA MET A 122 6.79 -1.11 -5.48
C MET A 122 7.00 0.37 -5.79
N ASP A 123 6.68 1.24 -4.83
CA ASP A 123 6.97 2.66 -4.94
C ASP A 123 8.47 2.94 -4.98
N ASN A 124 8.88 4.15 -5.38
CA ASN A 124 10.30 4.51 -5.50
C ASN A 124 10.87 5.08 -4.18
N ALA A 125 10.56 4.46 -3.04
CA ALA A 125 11.06 4.90 -1.74
C ALA A 125 12.57 4.67 -1.60
N ARG A 126 13.27 5.60 -0.93
CA ARG A 126 14.74 5.59 -0.83
C ARG A 126 15.31 4.33 -0.18
N PHE A 127 14.60 3.76 0.79
CA PHE A 127 15.09 2.58 1.51
C PHE A 127 15.05 1.31 0.66
N HIS A 128 14.26 1.26 -0.41
CA HIS A 128 14.32 0.15 -1.36
C HIS A 128 15.67 0.07 -2.07
N HIS A 129 16.38 1.19 -2.23
CA HIS A 129 17.69 1.22 -2.91
C HIS A 129 18.89 1.02 -2.00
N SER A 130 18.65 0.78 -0.71
CA SER A 130 19.69 0.84 0.32
C SER A 130 20.56 -0.42 0.41
N ASN A 131 20.16 -1.53 -0.21
CA ASN A 131 20.93 -2.77 -0.22
C ASN A 131 20.94 -3.44 -1.61
N PRO A 132 21.72 -2.91 -2.57
CA PRO A 132 21.79 -3.47 -3.92
C PRO A 132 22.19 -4.95 -3.96
N GLN A 133 23.12 -5.35 -3.07
CA GLN A 133 23.65 -6.72 -3.00
C GLN A 133 22.57 -7.75 -2.66
N PHE A 134 21.54 -7.36 -1.90
CA PHE A 134 20.42 -8.26 -1.62
C PHE A 134 19.67 -8.63 -2.91
N TYR A 135 19.57 -7.71 -3.86
CA TYR A 135 18.83 -7.93 -5.10
C TYR A 135 19.59 -8.76 -6.12
N ASP A 136 20.93 -8.80 -6.04
CA ASP A 136 21.75 -9.64 -6.92
C ASP A 136 21.40 -11.13 -6.75
N ASP A 137 21.06 -11.54 -5.51
CA ASP A 137 20.69 -12.93 -5.16
C ASP A 137 19.17 -13.15 -5.03
N TYR A 138 18.36 -12.10 -5.21
CA TYR A 138 16.90 -12.20 -5.11
C TYR A 138 16.31 -12.74 -6.43
N PRO A 139 15.46 -13.79 -6.38
CA PRO A 139 15.07 -14.52 -7.58
C PRO A 139 14.04 -13.81 -8.48
N TYR A 140 13.49 -12.69 -8.04
CA TYR A 140 12.42 -11.99 -8.74
C TYR A 140 12.87 -10.64 -9.27
N GLU A 141 12.35 -10.26 -10.44
CA GLU A 141 12.60 -8.95 -11.00
C GLU A 141 11.90 -7.87 -10.17
N ILE A 142 12.51 -6.68 -10.12
CA ILE A 142 11.94 -5.52 -9.44
C ILE A 142 11.60 -4.44 -10.46
N LYS A 143 10.37 -3.95 -10.38
CA LYS A 143 9.86 -2.82 -11.16
C LYS A 143 9.40 -1.73 -10.21
N TYR A 144 9.89 -0.52 -10.41
CA TYR A 144 9.42 0.63 -9.63
C TYR A 144 8.24 1.30 -10.33
N LEU A 145 7.26 1.71 -9.53
CA LEU A 145 6.22 2.62 -9.99
C LEU A 145 6.85 3.97 -10.34
N PRO A 146 6.35 4.63 -11.41
CA PRO A 146 6.70 6.01 -11.69
C PRO A 146 6.41 6.90 -10.49
N ILE A 147 7.23 7.94 -10.31
CA ILE A 147 7.08 8.85 -9.17
C ILE A 147 5.67 9.48 -9.24
N TYR A 148 5.00 9.59 -8.10
CA TYR A 148 3.62 10.12 -7.98
C TYR A 148 2.51 9.27 -8.63
N SER A 149 2.80 8.03 -9.02
CA SER A 149 1.84 7.12 -9.68
C SER A 149 1.29 6.01 -8.78
N LEU A 150 1.05 6.32 -7.51
CA LEU A 150 0.49 5.37 -6.53
C LEU A 150 -0.93 4.92 -6.86
N PHE A 151 -1.64 5.65 -7.73
CA PHE A 151 -2.93 5.22 -8.28
C PHE A 151 -2.80 3.97 -9.17
N LEU A 152 -1.57 3.57 -9.54
CA LEU A 152 -1.24 2.31 -10.19
C LEU A 152 -0.79 1.23 -9.18
N ASN A 153 -0.99 1.45 -7.88
CA ASN A 153 -0.70 0.48 -6.81
C ASN A 153 -2.01 0.01 -6.15
N PRO A 154 -2.41 -1.27 -6.28
CA PRO A 154 -3.59 -1.79 -5.60
C PRO A 154 -3.41 -1.86 -4.07
N GLY A 155 -2.18 -1.76 -3.56
CA GLY A 155 -1.89 -1.64 -2.13
C GLY A 155 -2.60 -0.45 -1.48
N GLU A 156 -2.70 0.68 -2.19
CA GLU A 156 -3.42 1.87 -1.70
C GLU A 156 -4.92 1.58 -1.48
N GLU A 157 -5.55 0.79 -2.35
CA GLU A 157 -6.95 0.38 -2.19
C GLU A 157 -7.13 -0.56 -0.98
N VAL A 158 -6.22 -1.51 -0.80
CA VAL A 158 -6.22 -2.41 0.35
C VAL A 158 -6.04 -1.62 1.66
N PHE A 159 -5.11 -0.67 1.69
CA PHE A 159 -4.93 0.20 2.85
C PHE A 159 -6.14 1.10 3.09
N ASN A 160 -6.78 1.62 2.04
CA ASN A 160 -8.02 2.38 2.18
C ASN A 160 -9.13 1.53 2.80
N LEU A 161 -9.28 0.27 2.37
CA LEU A 161 -10.22 -0.68 2.97
C LEU A 161 -9.91 -0.88 4.46
N ILE A 162 -8.66 -1.20 4.81
CA ILE A 162 -8.22 -1.44 6.19
C ILE A 162 -8.47 -0.23 7.07
N LYS A 163 -8.10 0.97 6.60
CA LYS A 163 -8.31 2.24 7.32
C LYS A 163 -9.79 2.55 7.51
N ASN A 164 -10.62 2.29 6.50
CA ASN A 164 -12.05 2.54 6.58
C ASN A 164 -12.78 1.56 7.49
N GLN A 165 -12.37 0.29 7.52
CA GLN A 165 -12.91 -0.69 8.47
C GLN A 165 -12.43 -0.39 9.89
N GLY A 166 -11.13 -0.15 10.08
CA GLY A 166 -10.58 0.23 11.39
C GLY A 166 -11.21 1.50 11.96
N ARG A 167 -11.59 2.46 11.13
CA ARG A 167 -12.33 3.68 11.55
C ARG A 167 -13.70 3.42 12.15
N ARG A 168 -14.37 2.34 11.76
CA ARG A 168 -15.72 1.98 12.24
C ARG A 168 -15.68 1.27 13.59
N ASP A 169 -14.53 0.72 13.93
CA ASP A 169 -14.30 0.04 15.19
C ASP A 169 -14.19 0.99 16.39
N SER A 170 -14.30 0.42 17.59
CA SER A 170 -13.96 1.12 18.82
C SER A 170 -12.52 1.63 18.80
N ARG A 171 -12.28 2.76 19.46
CA ARG A 171 -10.94 3.33 19.58
C ARG A 171 -9.98 2.28 20.18
N PRO A 172 -8.83 2.01 19.54
CA PRO A 172 -7.96 0.95 19.99
C PRO A 172 -7.27 1.29 21.31
N THR A 173 -7.06 0.27 22.14
CA THR A 173 -6.51 0.41 23.50
C THR A 173 -4.98 0.51 23.53
N GLY A 174 -4.31 0.23 22.41
CA GLY A 174 -2.85 0.26 22.32
C GLY A 174 -2.33 -0.18 20.95
N ALA A 175 -1.00 -0.31 20.81
CA ALA A 175 -0.36 -0.75 19.57
C ALA A 175 -0.73 -2.19 19.20
N ASN A 176 -0.76 -3.09 20.17
CA ASN A 176 -1.11 -4.51 19.93
C ASN A 176 -2.54 -4.67 19.42
N ASP A 177 -3.49 -3.91 19.95
CA ASP A 177 -4.88 -3.91 19.47
C ASP A 177 -4.96 -3.40 18.02
N ARG A 178 -4.24 -2.31 17.68
CA ARG A 178 -4.13 -1.84 16.29
C ARG A 178 -3.59 -2.92 15.36
N ILE A 179 -2.49 -3.56 15.75
CA ILE A 179 -1.86 -4.64 14.96
C ILE A 179 -2.84 -5.79 14.73
N GLN A 180 -3.50 -6.28 15.80
CA GLN A 180 -4.43 -7.39 15.69
C GLN A 180 -5.60 -7.07 14.76
N ARG A 181 -6.17 -5.86 14.84
CA ARG A 181 -7.24 -5.42 13.93
C ARG A 181 -6.78 -5.36 12.48
N MET A 182 -5.61 -4.78 12.21
CA MET A 182 -5.06 -4.71 10.85
C MET A 182 -4.85 -6.12 10.27
N ARG A 183 -4.24 -7.02 11.06
CA ARG A 183 -4.03 -8.42 10.65
C ARG A 183 -5.36 -9.14 10.40
N SER A 184 -6.36 -8.94 11.28
CA SER A 184 -7.70 -9.51 11.12
C SER A 184 -8.36 -9.02 9.84
N ILE A 185 -8.28 -7.73 9.52
CA ILE A 185 -8.88 -7.21 8.28
C ILE A 185 -8.18 -7.80 7.07
N CYS A 186 -6.84 -7.83 7.04
CA CYS A 186 -6.08 -8.44 5.95
C CYS A 186 -6.47 -9.90 5.71
N ALA A 187 -6.64 -10.68 6.78
CA ALA A 187 -7.05 -12.08 6.70
C ALA A 187 -8.48 -12.29 6.13
N THR A 188 -9.31 -11.24 6.10
CA THR A 188 -10.67 -11.29 5.55
C THR A 188 -10.79 -10.73 4.13
N VAL A 189 -9.72 -10.13 3.58
CA VAL A 189 -9.74 -9.61 2.21
C VAL A 189 -9.85 -10.79 1.25
N THR A 190 -10.89 -10.77 0.43
CA THR A 190 -11.18 -11.85 -0.51
C THR A 190 -10.46 -11.65 -1.85
N SER A 191 -10.24 -12.74 -2.60
CA SER A 191 -9.71 -12.67 -3.97
C SER A 191 -10.57 -11.82 -4.90
N TYR A 192 -11.89 -11.84 -4.72
CA TYR A 192 -12.80 -10.97 -5.46
C TYR A 192 -12.49 -9.49 -5.21
N GLN A 193 -12.28 -9.08 -3.97
CA GLN A 193 -11.93 -7.69 -3.66
C GLN A 193 -10.56 -7.29 -4.23
N LEU A 194 -9.57 -8.19 -4.16
CA LEU A 194 -8.24 -7.95 -4.72
C LEU A 194 -8.29 -7.78 -6.24
N LEU A 195 -9.06 -8.63 -6.92
CA LEU A 195 -9.30 -8.48 -8.35
C LEU A 195 -9.95 -7.14 -8.68
N GLU A 196 -11.00 -6.73 -7.95
CA GLU A 196 -11.63 -5.42 -8.15
C GLU A 196 -10.65 -4.26 -7.94
N PHE A 197 -9.72 -4.36 -6.98
CA PHE A 197 -8.68 -3.35 -6.78
C PHE A 197 -7.68 -3.29 -7.95
N VAL A 198 -7.28 -4.46 -8.47
CA VAL A 198 -6.42 -4.52 -9.66
C VAL A 198 -7.14 -3.96 -10.90
N LEU A 199 -8.40 -4.34 -11.13
CA LEU A 199 -9.21 -3.80 -12.22
C LEU A 199 -9.43 -2.28 -12.09
N HIS A 200 -9.56 -1.77 -10.85
CA HIS A 200 -9.66 -0.35 -10.61
C HIS A 200 -8.39 0.39 -11.04
N ILE A 201 -7.19 -0.12 -10.71
CA ILE A 201 -5.96 0.53 -11.17
C ILE A 201 -5.77 0.41 -12.69
N GLU A 202 -6.19 -0.71 -13.29
CA GLU A 202 -6.16 -0.91 -14.74
C GLU A 202 -7.05 0.09 -15.48
N SER A 203 -8.13 0.58 -14.85
CA SER A 203 -8.99 1.61 -15.41
C SER A 203 -8.27 2.94 -15.71
N PHE A 204 -7.10 3.17 -15.10
CA PHE A 204 -6.25 4.33 -15.39
C PHE A 204 -5.33 4.15 -16.60
N SER A 205 -5.30 2.97 -17.22
CA SER A 205 -4.37 2.67 -18.33
C SER A 205 -4.53 3.63 -19.50
N ASN A 206 -5.76 3.86 -19.98
CA ASN A 206 -6.00 4.76 -21.13
C ASN A 206 -5.55 6.19 -20.84
N MET A 207 -5.81 6.68 -19.62
CA MET A 207 -5.36 8.00 -19.17
C MET A 207 -3.83 8.10 -19.23
N CYS A 208 -3.10 7.07 -18.79
CA CYS A 208 -1.64 7.03 -18.89
C CYS A 208 -1.14 6.94 -20.33
N LEU A 209 -1.73 6.08 -21.17
CA LEU A 209 -1.35 5.90 -22.58
C LEU A 209 -1.50 7.19 -23.41
N ASN A 210 -2.53 7.97 -23.09
CA ASN A 210 -2.83 9.26 -23.72
C ASN A 210 -2.10 10.43 -23.05
N GLU A 211 -1.33 10.18 -21.99
CA GLU A 211 -0.62 11.21 -21.21
C GLU A 211 -1.56 12.33 -20.70
N GLU A 212 -2.79 11.94 -20.35
CA GLU A 212 -3.80 12.83 -19.80
C GLU A 212 -3.43 13.31 -18.39
N ASP A 213 -3.99 14.44 -17.97
CA ASP A 213 -3.83 14.91 -16.59
C ASP A 213 -4.51 13.95 -15.61
N CYS A 214 -3.73 13.37 -14.70
CA CYS A 214 -4.30 12.66 -13.58
C CYS A 214 -4.76 13.70 -12.56
N ASN A 215 -6.07 13.80 -12.34
CA ASN A 215 -6.66 14.68 -11.31
C ASN A 215 -7.23 13.90 -10.11
N LYS A 216 -7.35 12.58 -10.22
CA LYS A 216 -7.83 11.71 -9.14
C LYS A 216 -6.73 11.54 -8.09
N GLN A 217 -6.93 12.04 -6.87
CA GLN A 217 -6.04 11.69 -5.76
C GLN A 217 -6.30 10.23 -5.36
N PRO A 218 -5.31 9.32 -5.36
CA PRO A 218 -5.35 8.27 -4.36
C PRO A 218 -5.33 8.98 -3.00
N CYS A 219 -6.26 8.64 -2.12
CA CYS A 219 -6.44 9.30 -0.83
C CYS A 219 -5.20 9.09 0.08
N ARG A 220 -4.10 9.81 -0.16
CA ARG A 220 -3.13 10.12 0.89
C ARG A 220 -3.77 11.15 1.81
N LEU A 221 -4.60 10.65 2.71
CA LEU A 221 -4.97 11.40 3.91
C LEU A 221 -3.70 11.50 4.76
N SER A 222 -3.08 12.68 4.67
CA SER A 222 -2.05 13.21 5.57
C SER A 222 -2.39 13.02 7.04
#